data_AF-A0A1K1XED3-F1
#
_entry.id   AF-A0A1K1XED3-F1
#
_cell.length_a   1.000
_cell.length_b   1.000
_cell.length_c   1.000
_cell.angle_alpha   90.00
_cell.angle_beta   90.00
_cell.angle_gamma   90.00
#
_symmetry.space_group_name_H-M   'P 1'
#
loop_
_entity.id
_entity.type
_entity.pdbx_description
1 polymer ?
#
loop_
_entity_poly.entity_id
_entity_poly.type
_entity_poly.pdbx_seq_one_letter_code
_entity_poly.pdbx_strand_id
1 'polypeptide(L)'
;MGNTFHGGGRSLSMSNGSTDVFIDVLMLAVSDLAESVWEYRFATLLTLKDQSAVGRGVVGFDLEEIDWGSSPGEQAAAKDFVLRVLDLALRRHRWDELDYEPPFAEGFLRQYREMVEAFDPADAEPQNALSPFPGPEEAAMASCVQHRVLCAPAYWDACVFCNASAPPR
;
A
#
# COMPACT_ATOMS: atom_id res chain seq x y z
N MET A 1 -5.90 -17.30 9.28
CA MET A 1 -4.86 -17.02 8.26
C MET A 1 -4.64 -15.52 8.26
N GLY A 2 -3.40 -15.05 8.15
CA GLY A 2 -3.03 -13.64 8.33
C GLY A 2 -1.71 -13.32 7.62
N ASN A 3 -1.38 -12.03 7.51
CA ASN A 3 -0.14 -11.54 6.95
C ASN A 3 0.74 -10.94 8.01
N THR A 4 2.04 -11.00 7.78
CA THR A 4 3.02 -10.26 8.56
C THR A 4 3.79 -9.35 7.63
N PHE A 5 3.88 -8.08 8.01
CA PHE A 5 4.71 -7.06 7.38
C PHE A 5 5.98 -6.94 8.21
N HIS A 6 7.14 -6.94 7.57
CA HIS A 6 8.44 -6.82 8.21
C HIS A 6 9.11 -5.49 7.85
N GLY A 7 10.08 -5.10 8.68
CA GLY A 7 10.87 -3.90 8.46
C GLY A 7 11.83 -3.63 9.60
N GLY A 8 13.14 -3.69 9.34
CA GLY A 8 14.17 -3.24 10.29
C GLY A 8 14.14 -4.02 11.60
N GLY A 9 13.94 -5.34 11.51
CA GLY A 9 13.81 -6.24 12.65
C GLY A 9 12.49 -6.15 13.43
N ARG A 10 11.53 -5.36 12.94
CA ARG A 10 10.17 -5.26 13.48
C ARG A 10 9.19 -6.03 12.61
N SER A 11 8.03 -6.37 13.18
CA SER A 11 6.95 -7.00 12.45
C SER A 11 5.58 -6.52 12.91
N LEU A 12 4.63 -6.52 11.97
CA LEU A 12 3.23 -6.22 12.17
C LEU A 12 2.40 -7.37 11.59
N SER A 13 1.73 -8.12 12.47
CA SER A 13 0.83 -9.20 12.06
C SER A 13 -0.63 -8.73 12.04
N MET A 14 -1.32 -9.07 10.96
CA MET A 14 -2.72 -8.71 10.72
C MET A 14 -3.49 -9.92 10.20
N SER A 15 -4.77 -10.02 10.57
CA SER A 15 -5.66 -10.96 9.88
C SER A 15 -5.86 -10.54 8.43
N ASN A 16 -6.25 -11.45 7.53
CA ASN A 16 -6.48 -11.08 6.13
C ASN A 16 -7.49 -9.92 5.98
N GLY A 17 -8.59 -9.95 6.73
CA GLY A 17 -9.58 -8.86 6.73
C GLY A 17 -9.03 -7.56 7.32
N SER A 18 -8.11 -7.63 8.29
CA SER A 18 -7.44 -6.44 8.81
C SER A 18 -6.42 -5.87 7.81
N THR A 19 -5.72 -6.73 7.08
CA THR A 19 -4.82 -6.33 6.00
C THR A 19 -5.59 -5.66 4.88
N ASP A 20 -6.73 -6.21 4.50
CA ASP A 20 -7.64 -5.63 3.52
C ASP A 20 -8.02 -4.18 3.88
N VAL A 21 -8.61 -4.00 5.07
CA VAL A 21 -8.98 -2.67 5.59
C VAL A 21 -7.78 -1.72 5.66
N PHE A 22 -6.61 -2.24 6.02
CA PHE A 22 -5.37 -1.46 6.06
C PHE A 22 -4.95 -0.99 4.65
N ILE A 23 -5.07 -1.84 3.63
CA ILE A 23 -4.78 -1.46 2.25
C ILE A 23 -5.81 -0.44 1.73
N ASP A 24 -7.09 -0.58 2.03
CA ASP A 24 -8.13 0.37 1.61
C ASP A 24 -7.85 1.79 2.09
N VAL A 25 -7.53 1.95 3.38
CA VAL A 25 -7.24 3.28 3.94
C VAL A 25 -5.95 3.87 3.40
N LEU A 26 -4.95 3.04 3.06
CA LEU A 26 -3.74 3.49 2.37
C LEU A 26 -4.03 3.88 0.92
N MET A 27 -4.87 3.12 0.21
CA MET A 27 -5.22 3.39 -1.18
C MET A 27 -5.96 4.72 -1.34
N LEU A 28 -6.83 5.08 -0.39
CA LEU A 28 -7.48 6.38 -0.36
C LEU A 28 -6.45 7.51 -0.24
N ALA A 29 -5.49 7.39 0.67
CA ALA A 29 -4.46 8.40 0.91
C ALA A 29 -3.44 8.48 -0.24
N VAL A 30 -2.95 7.35 -0.73
CA VAL A 30 -1.94 7.31 -1.82
C VAL A 30 -2.49 7.90 -3.10
N SER A 31 -3.79 7.67 -3.38
CA SER A 31 -4.44 8.16 -4.60
C SER A 31 -4.62 9.67 -4.63
N ASP A 32 -4.62 10.31 -3.45
CA ASP A 32 -4.71 11.77 -3.32
C ASP A 32 -3.33 12.44 -3.33
N LEU A 33 -2.27 11.70 -2.95
CA LEU A 33 -0.92 12.25 -2.78
C LEU A 33 0.06 11.96 -3.92
N ALA A 34 -0.14 10.89 -4.69
CA ALA A 34 0.84 10.47 -5.69
C ALA A 34 0.88 11.45 -6.88
N GLU A 35 2.07 11.97 -7.18
CA GLU A 35 2.31 12.92 -8.28
C GLU A 35 3.50 12.52 -9.17
N SER A 36 4.32 11.57 -8.71
CA SER A 36 5.54 11.10 -9.39
C SER A 36 5.50 9.62 -9.72
N VAL A 37 6.35 9.20 -10.67
CA VAL A 37 6.44 7.80 -11.12
C VAL A 37 6.71 6.84 -9.95
N TRP A 38 7.58 7.21 -9.01
CA TRP A 38 7.87 6.37 -7.85
C TRP A 38 6.63 6.17 -6.96
N GLU A 39 5.89 7.24 -6.71
CA GLU A 39 4.68 7.22 -5.88
C GLU A 39 3.56 6.40 -6.54
N TYR A 40 3.43 6.46 -7.87
CA TYR A 40 2.53 5.61 -8.63
C TYR A 40 2.95 4.13 -8.63
N ARG A 41 4.25 3.81 -8.60
CA ARG A 41 4.74 2.43 -8.42
C ARG A 41 4.38 1.90 -7.04
N PHE A 42 4.50 2.74 -6.00
CA PHE A 42 4.05 2.39 -4.65
C PHE A 42 2.53 2.15 -4.60
N ALA A 43 1.72 2.98 -5.27
CA ALA A 43 0.29 2.73 -5.42
C ALA A 43 -0.02 1.41 -6.15
N THR A 44 0.75 1.06 -7.19
CA THR A 44 0.65 -0.25 -7.84
C THR A 44 0.95 -1.38 -6.88
N LEU A 45 1.99 -1.28 -6.04
CA LEU A 45 2.31 -2.30 -5.04
C LEU A 45 1.11 -2.57 -4.14
N LEU A 46 0.47 -1.54 -3.61
CA LEU A 46 -0.74 -1.67 -2.79
C LEU A 46 -1.88 -2.36 -3.55
N THR A 47 -2.08 -1.98 -4.82
CA THR A 47 -3.12 -2.57 -5.69
C THR A 47 -2.87 -4.06 -5.97
N LEU A 48 -1.62 -4.45 -6.25
CA LEU A 48 -1.27 -5.86 -6.53
C LEU A 48 -1.51 -6.76 -5.31
N LYS A 49 -1.29 -6.24 -4.11
CA LYS A 49 -1.46 -6.98 -2.85
C LYS A 49 -2.94 -7.14 -2.47
N ASP A 50 -3.78 -6.18 -2.88
CA ASP A 50 -5.24 -6.31 -2.81
C ASP A 50 -5.79 -7.36 -3.81
N GLN A 51 -5.19 -7.46 -5.00
CA GLN A 51 -5.71 -8.23 -6.13
C GLN A 51 -4.95 -9.53 -6.44
N SER A 52 -4.15 -10.03 -5.50
CA SER A 52 -3.39 -11.27 -5.72
C SER A 52 -4.32 -12.46 -5.98
N ALA A 53 -3.89 -13.41 -6.84
CA ALA A 53 -4.65 -14.63 -7.19
C ALA A 53 -5.02 -15.52 -5.97
N VAL A 54 -4.44 -15.24 -4.80
CA VAL A 54 -4.66 -15.95 -3.54
C VAL A 54 -5.80 -15.34 -2.71
N GLY A 55 -6.32 -14.17 -3.12
CA GLY A 55 -7.41 -13.45 -2.45
C GLY A 55 -6.97 -12.13 -1.81
N ARG A 56 -7.96 -11.32 -1.46
CA ARG A 56 -7.81 -9.99 -0.87
C ARG A 56 -7.19 -10.06 0.52
N GLY A 57 -6.16 -9.24 0.78
CA GLY A 57 -5.45 -9.24 2.05
C GLY A 57 -4.75 -10.56 2.36
N VAL A 58 -4.19 -11.25 1.37
CA VAL A 58 -3.44 -12.52 1.56
C VAL A 58 -1.92 -12.35 1.34
N VAL A 59 -1.49 -11.16 0.93
CA VAL A 59 -0.07 -10.86 0.69
C VAL A 59 0.26 -9.51 1.32
N GLY A 60 1.18 -9.50 2.29
CA GLY A 60 1.81 -8.28 2.81
C GLY A 60 2.91 -7.77 1.87
N PHE A 61 3.50 -6.63 2.21
CA PHE A 61 4.74 -6.16 1.58
C PHE A 61 5.69 -5.68 2.68
N ASP A 62 6.90 -6.23 2.67
CA ASP A 62 7.90 -5.88 3.68
C ASP A 62 8.63 -4.59 3.27
N LEU A 63 9.13 -3.81 4.23
CA LEU A 63 9.86 -2.59 3.93
C LEU A 63 11.16 -2.89 3.15
N GLU A 64 11.72 -4.08 3.37
CA GLU A 64 12.87 -4.61 2.63
C GLU A 64 12.56 -4.89 1.15
N GLU A 65 11.28 -5.09 0.78
CA GLU A 65 10.86 -5.36 -0.60
C GLU A 65 10.60 -4.08 -1.42
N ILE A 66 10.56 -2.92 -0.78
CA ILE A 66 10.33 -1.64 -1.47
C ILE A 66 11.63 -1.18 -2.14
N ASP A 67 11.54 -0.81 -3.42
CA ASP A 67 12.62 -0.10 -4.10
C ASP A 67 12.62 1.36 -3.62
N TRP A 68 13.36 1.64 -2.54
CA TRP A 68 13.48 3.01 -2.00
C TRP A 68 14.30 3.96 -2.88
N GLY A 69 14.86 3.48 -4.00
CA GLY A 69 15.73 4.26 -4.87
C GLY A 69 17.22 4.01 -4.62
N SER A 70 18.04 4.48 -5.56
CA SER A 70 19.47 4.16 -5.65
C SER A 70 20.38 5.21 -5.01
N SER A 71 19.85 6.38 -4.66
CA SER A 71 20.59 7.44 -3.99
C SER A 71 19.98 7.79 -2.63
N PRO A 72 20.78 8.35 -1.68
CA PRO A 72 20.26 8.79 -0.39
C PRO A 72 19.12 9.82 -0.49
N GLY A 73 19.14 10.65 -1.54
CA GLY A 73 18.08 11.64 -1.79
C GLY A 73 16.76 10.99 -2.23
N GLU A 74 16.83 10.00 -3.12
CA GLU A 74 15.65 9.21 -3.53
C GLU A 74 15.09 8.42 -2.36
N GLN A 75 15.96 7.77 -1.57
CA GLN A 75 15.59 7.05 -0.36
C GLN A 75 14.86 7.92 0.65
N ALA A 76 15.38 9.13 0.91
CA ALA A 76 14.74 10.08 1.79
C ALA A 76 13.37 10.55 1.25
N ALA A 77 13.26 10.82 -0.05
CA ALA A 77 12.02 11.24 -0.68
C ALA A 77 10.94 10.14 -0.67
N ALA A 78 11.33 8.91 -0.99
CA ALA A 78 10.48 7.72 -0.91
C ALA A 78 9.97 7.47 0.52
N LYS A 79 10.87 7.54 1.50
CA LYS A 79 10.53 7.42 2.93
C LYS A 79 9.58 8.53 3.40
N ASP A 80 9.86 9.78 3.04
CA ASP A 80 8.97 10.90 3.33
C ASP A 80 7.58 10.66 2.75
N PHE A 81 7.48 10.22 1.49
CA PHE A 81 6.19 9.94 0.87
C PHE A 81 5.39 8.88 1.63
N VAL A 82 6.00 7.74 1.98
CA VAL A 82 5.32 6.67 2.73
C VAL A 82 4.82 7.21 4.08
N LEU A 83 5.61 8.02 4.77
CA LEU A 83 5.18 8.67 6.02
C LEU A 83 4.02 9.64 5.81
N ARG A 84 4.02 10.45 4.74
CA ARG A 84 2.91 11.36 4.41
C ARG A 84 1.61 10.60 4.10
N VAL A 85 1.69 9.47 3.41
CA VAL A 85 0.54 8.59 3.15
C VAL A 85 -0.03 8.07 4.47
N LEU A 86 0.82 7.58 5.37
CA LEU A 86 0.41 7.10 6.69
C LEU A 86 -0.20 8.21 7.55
N ASP A 87 0.38 9.41 7.53
CA ASP A 87 -0.14 10.58 8.26
C ASP A 87 -1.47 11.07 7.71
N LEU A 88 -1.70 10.96 6.40
CA LEU A 88 -3.00 11.27 5.79
C LEU A 88 -4.04 10.21 6.15
N ALA A 89 -3.69 8.93 6.08
CA ALA A 89 -4.57 7.83 6.50
C ALA A 89 -4.92 7.90 8.00
N LEU A 90 -3.96 8.25 8.87
CA LEU A 90 -4.19 8.47 10.32
C LEU A 90 -5.14 9.63 10.62
N ARG A 91 -5.24 10.60 9.71
CA ARG A 91 -6.26 11.68 9.78
C ARG A 91 -7.64 11.22 9.32
N ARG A 92 -7.82 9.91 9.11
CA ARG A 92 -9.06 9.28 8.64
C ARG A 92 -9.53 9.82 7.29
N HIS A 93 -8.56 10.15 6.42
CA HIS A 93 -8.83 10.72 5.11
C HIS A 93 -9.74 9.82 4.28
N ARG A 94 -10.93 10.33 3.95
CA ARG A 94 -11.96 9.65 3.12
C ARG A 94 -12.49 8.35 3.69
N TRP A 95 -12.33 8.09 5.00
CA TRP A 95 -12.88 6.87 5.63
C TRP A 95 -14.41 6.83 5.61
N ASP A 96 -15.06 7.99 5.48
CA ASP A 96 -16.51 8.12 5.29
C ASP A 96 -17.01 7.58 3.94
N GLU A 97 -16.11 7.32 2.99
CA GLU A 97 -16.43 6.68 1.71
C GLU A 97 -16.43 5.15 1.81
N LEU A 98 -15.96 4.57 2.91
CA LEU A 98 -16.03 3.13 3.17
C LEU A 98 -17.44 2.75 3.64
N ASP A 99 -17.95 1.59 3.20
CA ASP A 99 -19.25 1.05 3.62
C ASP A 99 -19.18 0.32 4.98
N TYR A 100 -18.01 0.35 5.63
CA TYR A 100 -17.73 -0.22 6.94
C TYR A 100 -16.88 0.73 7.79
N GLU A 101 -16.96 0.60 9.12
CA GLU A 101 -16.03 1.28 10.03
C GLU A 101 -14.75 0.43 10.17
N PRO A 102 -13.55 1.03 10.10
CA PRO A 102 -12.28 0.31 10.26
C PRO A 102 -11.70 0.43 11.69
N PRO A 103 -12.22 -0.29 12.70
CA PRO A 103 -11.95 -0.02 14.13
C PRO A 103 -10.50 -0.25 14.56
N PHE A 104 -9.74 -1.08 13.84
CA PHE A 104 -8.36 -1.43 14.19
C PHE A 104 -7.32 -0.74 13.30
N ALA A 105 -7.75 -0.06 12.23
CA ALA A 105 -6.84 0.51 11.24
C ALA A 105 -5.89 1.56 11.84
N GLU A 106 -6.38 2.41 12.74
CA GLU A 106 -5.52 3.42 13.40
C GLU A 106 -4.35 2.78 14.16
N GLY A 107 -4.58 1.66 14.85
CA GLY A 107 -3.54 0.96 15.59
C GLY A 107 -2.47 0.40 14.66
N PHE A 108 -2.90 -0.23 13.57
CA PHE A 108 -1.99 -0.77 12.55
C PHE A 108 -1.21 0.34 11.83
N LEU A 109 -1.87 1.45 11.49
CA LEU A 109 -1.22 2.61 10.88
C LEU A 109 -0.14 3.22 11.79
N ARG A 110 -0.41 3.37 13.09
CA ARG A 110 0.59 3.86 14.05
C ARG A 110 1.79 2.92 14.14
N GLN A 111 1.55 1.62 14.30
CA GLN A 111 2.62 0.63 14.39
C GLN A 111 3.45 0.58 13.11
N TYR A 112 2.80 0.57 11.95
CA TYR A 112 3.51 0.55 10.66
C TYR A 112 4.29 1.84 10.43
N ARG A 113 3.74 3.00 10.82
CA ARG A 113 4.46 4.28 10.78
C ARG A 113 5.73 4.24 11.64
N GLU A 114 5.67 3.71 12.85
CA GLU A 114 6.86 3.53 13.70
C GLU A 114 7.89 2.58 13.07
N MET A 115 7.44 1.55 12.34
CA MET A 115 8.32 0.67 11.57
C MET A 115 9.02 1.44 10.45
N VAL A 116 8.28 2.21 9.64
CA VAL A 116 8.84 3.03 8.57
C VAL A 116 9.82 4.06 9.13
N GLU A 117 9.48 4.75 10.21
CA GLU A 117 10.38 5.74 10.85
C GLU A 117 11.71 5.12 11.27
N ALA A 118 11.68 3.93 11.88
CA ALA A 118 12.87 3.23 12.35
C ALA A 118 13.66 2.54 11.23
N PHE A 119 13.06 2.28 10.08
CA PHE A 119 13.68 1.57 8.97
C PHE A 119 14.72 2.45 8.26
N ASP A 120 15.92 1.93 8.01
CA ASP A 120 16.89 2.58 7.12
C ASP A 120 16.69 2.05 5.68
N PRO A 121 16.27 2.90 4.73
CA PRO A 121 16.15 2.50 3.32
C PRO A 121 17.43 1.90 2.71
N ALA A 122 18.61 2.18 3.27
CA ALA A 122 19.85 1.59 2.82
C ALA A 122 19.98 0.09 3.15
N ASP A 123 19.18 -0.42 4.09
CA ASP A 123 19.12 -1.85 4.46
C ASP A 123 18.18 -2.65 3.55
N ALA A 124 17.45 -2.00 2.64
CA ALA A 124 16.53 -2.68 1.76
C ALA A 124 17.25 -3.53 0.70
N GLU A 125 16.73 -4.73 0.47
CA GLU A 125 17.24 -5.67 -0.54
C GLU A 125 16.09 -6.09 -1.48
N PRO A 126 15.53 -5.16 -2.28
CA PRO A 126 14.34 -5.42 -3.09
C PRO A 126 14.53 -6.55 -4.11
N GLN A 127 15.78 -6.85 -4.50
CA GLN A 127 16.13 -7.99 -5.36
C GLN A 127 15.83 -9.36 -4.74
N ASN A 128 15.70 -9.44 -3.41
CA ASN A 128 15.42 -10.68 -2.67
C ASN A 128 13.92 -10.86 -2.37
N ALA A 129 13.09 -9.91 -2.79
CA ALA A 129 11.66 -9.96 -2.58
C ALA A 129 11.02 -11.16 -3.29
N LEU A 130 10.02 -11.78 -2.66
CA LEU A 130 9.24 -12.86 -3.28
C LEU A 130 8.43 -12.34 -4.49
N SER A 131 8.08 -11.06 -4.47
CA SER A 131 7.49 -10.34 -5.59
C SER A 131 8.26 -9.04 -5.80
N PRO A 132 8.72 -8.73 -7.02
CA PRO A 132 9.44 -7.50 -7.27
C PRO A 132 8.54 -6.29 -7.04
N PHE A 133 9.15 -5.19 -6.58
CA PHE A 133 8.51 -3.89 -6.58
C PHE A 133 8.16 -3.48 -8.03
N PRO A 134 6.99 -2.87 -8.29
CA PRO A 134 6.55 -2.57 -9.65
C PRO A 134 7.56 -1.73 -10.44
N GLY A 135 7.73 -2.04 -11.72
CA GLY A 135 8.53 -1.26 -12.66
C GLY A 135 7.89 0.10 -13.00
N PRO A 136 8.65 1.08 -13.54
CA PRO A 136 8.11 2.36 -13.99
C PRO A 136 6.95 2.26 -14.98
N GLU A 137 6.97 1.25 -15.86
CA GLU A 137 5.93 0.95 -16.84
C GLU A 137 4.65 0.39 -16.22
N GLU A 138 4.73 -0.11 -14.98
CA GLU A 138 3.61 -0.66 -14.21
C GLU A 138 2.97 0.38 -13.28
N ALA A 139 3.44 1.63 -13.31
CA ALA A 139 2.96 2.71 -12.47
C ALA A 139 1.44 2.96 -12.67
N ALA A 140 0.69 2.97 -11.56
CA ALA A 140 -0.76 3.19 -11.54
C ALA A 140 -1.08 4.67 -11.79
N MET A 141 -1.02 5.11 -13.05
CA MET A 141 -1.30 6.49 -13.45
C MET A 141 -2.76 6.73 -13.85
N ALA A 142 -3.57 5.67 -13.93
CA ALA A 142 -5.00 5.77 -14.21
C ALA A 142 -5.79 5.69 -12.90
N SER A 143 -6.91 6.40 -12.84
CA SER A 143 -7.81 6.37 -11.67
C SER A 143 -9.18 5.85 -12.05
N CYS A 144 -9.79 5.09 -11.14
CA CYS A 144 -11.21 4.76 -11.21
C CYS A 144 -12.03 6.04 -11.03
N VAL A 145 -12.90 6.34 -11.98
CA VAL A 145 -13.74 7.55 -11.96
C VAL A 145 -14.74 7.52 -10.80
N GLN A 146 -15.31 6.35 -10.48
CA GLN A 146 -16.31 6.22 -9.42
C GLN A 146 -15.72 6.43 -8.03
N HIS A 147 -14.59 5.76 -7.75
CA HIS A 147 -14.01 5.74 -6.40
C HIS A 147 -12.81 6.68 -6.23
N ARG A 148 -12.37 7.36 -7.30
CA ARG A 148 -11.22 8.29 -7.31
C ARG A 148 -9.99 7.66 -6.64
N VAL A 149 -9.67 6.43 -7.05
CA VAL A 149 -8.47 5.71 -6.60
C VAL A 149 -7.66 5.20 -7.77
N LEU A 150 -6.34 5.17 -7.61
CA LEU A 150 -5.40 4.70 -8.62
C LEU A 150 -5.62 3.21 -8.92
N CYS A 151 -5.42 2.84 -10.18
CA CYS A 151 -5.59 1.50 -10.69
C CYS A 151 -4.32 1.08 -11.42
N ALA A 152 -3.76 -0.05 -11.01
CA ALA A 152 -2.63 -0.65 -11.72
C ALA A 152 -3.01 -0.97 -13.19
N PRO A 153 -2.08 -0.82 -14.16
CA PRO A 153 -2.32 -1.07 -15.57
C PRO A 153 -2.92 -2.43 -15.92
N ALA A 154 -2.55 -3.46 -15.15
CA ALA A 154 -3.07 -4.81 -15.34
C ALA A 154 -4.56 -4.97 -14.98
N TYR A 155 -5.17 -4.00 -14.30
CA TYR A 155 -6.50 -4.12 -13.68
C TYR A 155 -7.41 -2.91 -13.90
N TRP A 156 -7.29 -2.25 -15.06
CA TRP A 156 -8.10 -1.07 -15.41
C TRP A 156 -9.62 -1.28 -15.37
N ASP A 157 -10.10 -2.54 -15.40
CA ASP A 157 -11.52 -2.85 -15.41
C ASP A 157 -12.20 -2.66 -14.03
N ALA A 158 -11.46 -2.68 -12.92
CA ALA A 158 -12.01 -2.49 -11.58
C ALA A 158 -10.95 -2.15 -10.52
N CYS A 159 -11.16 -1.05 -9.76
CA CYS A 159 -10.33 -0.73 -8.62
C CYS A 159 -10.62 -1.63 -7.40
N VAL A 160 -9.83 -1.44 -6.34
CA VAL A 160 -9.98 -2.15 -5.06
C VAL A 160 -11.44 -2.12 -4.54
N PHE A 161 -12.15 -1.00 -4.69
CA PHE A 161 -13.54 -0.89 -4.23
C PHE A 161 -14.57 -1.46 -5.23
N CYS A 162 -14.33 -1.34 -6.54
CA CYS A 162 -15.23 -1.93 -7.54
C CYS A 162 -15.31 -3.46 -7.41
N ASN A 163 -14.20 -4.12 -7.07
CA ASN A 163 -14.13 -5.57 -6.91
C ASN A 163 -14.77 -6.07 -5.61
N ALA A 164 -14.70 -5.28 -4.53
CA ALA A 164 -15.33 -5.62 -3.26
C ALA A 164 -16.88 -5.62 -3.34
N SER A 165 -17.46 -4.82 -4.24
CA SER A 165 -18.91 -4.73 -4.44
C SER A 165 -19.48 -5.75 -5.43
N ALA A 166 -18.65 -6.55 -6.11
CA ALA A 166 -19.13 -7.55 -7.05
C ALA A 166 -19.63 -8.80 -6.30
N PRO A 167 -20.82 -9.37 -6.64
CA PRO A 167 -21.23 -10.65 -6.07
C PRO A 167 -20.20 -11.74 -6.43
N PRO A 168 -19.95 -12.72 -5.54
CA PRO A 168 -19.03 -13.81 -5.85
C PRO A 168 -19.50 -14.52 -7.13
N ARG A 169 -18.58 -14.70 -8.09
CA ARG A 169 -18.82 -15.49 -9.31
C ARG A 169 -18.88 -16.97 -9.01
#